data_AF-A0AAD0ML94-F1
#
_entry.id   AF-A0AAD0ML94-F1
#
_cell.length_a   1.000
_cell.length_b   1.000
_cell.length_c   1.000
_cell.angle_alpha   90.00
_cell.angle_beta   90.00
_cell.angle_gamma   90.00
#
_symmetry.space_group_name_H-M   'P 1'
#
loop_
_entity.id
_entity.type
_entity.pdbx_description
1 polymer ?
#
loop_
_entity_poly.entity_id
_entity_poly.type
_entity_poly.pdbx_seq_one_letter_code
_entity_poly.pdbx_strand_id
1 'polypeptide(L)'
;MNLRDKQQKCLDELSERKWDVPESIEESVKEMIKALHELEDKEQTFQKRYDYHISQKYEAMAGQYDGWSNSTDAVKHHSLSASLVYQDALTAGIRLKAEGD
;
A
#
# COMPACT_ATOMS: atom_id res chain seq x y z
N MET A 1 0.65 -1.23 -19.40
CA MET A 1 0.74 -2.03 -18.17
C MET A 1 1.87 -1.47 -17.32
N ASN A 2 1.55 -0.89 -16.17
CA ASN A 2 2.56 -0.31 -15.28
C ASN A 2 3.37 -1.45 -14.59
N LEU A 3 4.45 -1.12 -13.86
CA LEU A 3 5.29 -2.15 -13.22
C LEU A 3 4.51 -2.99 -12.19
N ARG A 4 3.56 -2.38 -11.47
CA ARG A 4 2.73 -3.04 -10.46
C ARG A 4 1.77 -4.05 -11.08
N ASP A 5 1.08 -3.67 -12.14
CA ASP A 5 0.19 -4.58 -12.87
C ASP A 5 0.95 -5.83 -13.38
N LYS A 6 2.24 -5.68 -13.70
CA LYS A 6 3.11 -6.81 -14.10
C LYS A 6 3.51 -7.68 -12.91
N GLN A 7 3.73 -7.10 -11.73
CA GLN A 7 4.06 -7.83 -10.50
C GLN A 7 2.88 -8.68 -10.04
N GLN A 8 1.69 -8.08 -9.93
CA GLN A 8 0.46 -8.79 -9.60
C GLN A 8 0.20 -9.94 -10.58
N LYS A 9 0.28 -9.68 -11.88
CA LYS A 9 0.10 -10.72 -12.91
C LYS A 9 1.11 -11.86 -12.76
N CYS A 10 2.36 -11.56 -12.42
CA CYS A 10 3.37 -12.57 -12.16
C CYS A 10 3.03 -13.42 -10.94
N LEU A 11 2.53 -12.81 -9.86
CA LEU A 11 2.13 -13.53 -8.65
C LEU A 11 0.91 -14.42 -8.90
N ASP A 12 -0.06 -13.95 -9.67
CA ASP A 12 -1.22 -14.73 -10.08
C ASP A 12 -0.78 -15.96 -10.90
N GLU A 13 0.10 -15.76 -11.89
CA GLU A 13 0.70 -16.86 -12.68
C GLU A 13 1.47 -17.87 -11.81
N LEU A 14 2.19 -17.39 -10.78
CA LEU A 14 2.91 -18.25 -9.85
C LEU A 14 1.97 -19.08 -8.97
N SER A 15 0.83 -18.52 -8.58
CA SER A 15 -0.18 -19.20 -7.76
C SER A 15 -0.91 -20.32 -8.51
N GLU A 16 -1.14 -20.16 -9.81
CA GLU A 16 -1.80 -21.15 -10.66
C GLU A 16 -0.83 -22.22 -11.19
N ARG A 17 0.49 -21.97 -11.07
CA ARG A 17 1.51 -22.87 -11.59
C ARG A 17 1.58 -24.16 -10.78
N LYS A 18 1.61 -25.29 -11.48
CA LYS A 18 2.06 -26.56 -10.90
C LYS A 18 3.57 -26.53 -10.74
N TRP A 19 4.02 -26.57 -9.49
CA TRP A 19 5.43 -26.58 -9.14
C TRP A 19 5.99 -28.00 -9.26
N ASP A 20 7.05 -28.16 -10.04
CA ASP A 20 7.81 -29.42 -10.12
C ASP A 20 8.79 -29.48 -8.94
N VAL A 21 8.23 -29.68 -7.75
CA VAL A 21 8.95 -29.72 -6.48
C VAL A 21 8.55 -30.98 -5.71
N PRO A 22 9.41 -31.52 -4.82
CA PRO A 22 9.03 -32.61 -3.94
C PRO A 22 7.75 -32.30 -3.17
N GLU A 23 6.85 -33.27 -3.00
CA GLU A 23 5.60 -33.13 -2.23
C GLU A 23 5.84 -32.56 -0.83
N SER A 24 6.99 -32.89 -0.23
CA SER A 24 7.38 -32.41 1.11
C SER A 24 7.56 -30.89 1.21
N ILE A 25 7.75 -30.18 0.09
CA ILE A 25 7.92 -28.72 0.06
C ILE A 25 6.85 -28.00 -0.75
N GLU A 26 5.98 -28.71 -1.48
CA GLU A 26 4.92 -28.12 -2.31
C GLU A 26 4.01 -27.20 -1.48
N GLU A 27 3.63 -27.63 -0.28
CA GLU A 27 2.79 -26.83 0.63
C GLU A 27 3.51 -25.56 1.10
N SER A 28 4.81 -25.66 1.39
CA SER A 28 5.62 -24.50 1.77
C SER A 28 5.70 -23.48 0.63
N VAL A 29 5.79 -23.95 -0.62
CA VAL A 29 5.78 -23.07 -1.80
C VAL A 29 4.44 -22.35 -1.94
N LYS A 30 3.32 -23.05 -1.75
CA LYS A 30 1.98 -22.42 -1.79
C LYS A 30 1.81 -21.36 -0.71
N GLU A 31 2.20 -21.66 0.53
CA GLU A 31 2.13 -20.70 1.64
C GLU A 31 3.05 -19.48 1.42
N MET A 32 4.23 -19.68 0.82
CA MET A 32 5.09 -18.55 0.45
C MET A 32 4.44 -17.64 -0.60
N ILE A 33 3.82 -18.20 -1.64
CA ILE A 33 3.14 -17.41 -2.68
C ILE A 33 1.96 -16.65 -2.08
N LYS A 34 1.17 -17.29 -1.24
CA LYS A 34 0.08 -16.64 -0.51
C LYS A 34 0.59 -15.49 0.38
N ALA A 35 1.68 -15.69 1.10
CA ALA A 35 2.29 -14.63 1.91
C ALA A 35 2.76 -13.44 1.05
N LEU A 36 3.23 -13.68 -0.18
CA LEU A 36 3.58 -12.62 -1.13
C LEU A 36 2.35 -11.83 -1.58
N HIS A 37 1.24 -12.51 -1.91
CA HIS A 37 -0.03 -11.85 -2.20
C HIS A 37 -0.53 -10.99 -1.03
N GLU A 38 -0.51 -11.53 0.19
CA GLU A 38 -0.90 -10.77 1.39
C GLU A 38 -0.03 -9.53 1.63
N LEU A 39 1.26 -9.60 1.29
CA LEU A 39 2.18 -8.47 1.42
C LEU A 39 1.89 -7.39 0.37
N GLU A 40 1.62 -7.77 -0.88
CA GLU A 40 1.22 -6.84 -1.94
C GLU A 40 -0.11 -6.14 -1.59
N ASP A 41 -1.11 -6.88 -1.10
CA ASP A 41 -2.40 -6.33 -0.68
C ASP A 41 -2.25 -5.33 0.49
N LYS A 42 -1.37 -5.65 1.45
CA LYS A 42 -1.04 -4.74 2.56
C LYS A 42 -0.37 -3.47 2.04
N GLU A 43 0.63 -3.59 1.16
CA GLU A 43 1.28 -2.44 0.55
C GLU A 43 0.28 -1.54 -0.17
N GLN A 44 -0.61 -2.12 -0.98
CA GLN A 44 -1.66 -1.37 -1.67
C GLN A 44 -2.61 -0.67 -0.70
N THR A 45 -2.97 -1.33 0.39
CA THR A 45 -3.84 -0.77 1.42
C THR A 45 -3.19 0.44 2.10
N PHE A 46 -1.92 0.32 2.50
CA PHE A 46 -1.18 1.43 3.09
C PHE A 46 -0.99 2.57 2.10
N GLN A 47 -0.59 2.28 0.86
CA GLN A 47 -0.38 3.31 -0.17
C GLN A 47 -1.68 4.08 -0.46
N LYS A 48 -2.81 3.40 -0.62
CA LYS A 48 -4.11 4.06 -0.85
C LYS A 48 -4.50 4.99 0.30
N ARG A 49 -4.27 4.57 1.55
CA ARG A 49 -4.55 5.40 2.74
C ARG A 49 -3.62 6.61 2.83
N TYR A 50 -2.34 6.41 2.53
CA TYR A 50 -1.35 7.49 2.47
C TYR A 50 -1.72 8.51 1.41
N ASP A 51 -1.95 8.06 0.17
CA ASP A 51 -2.31 8.89 -0.98
C ASP A 51 -3.60 9.68 -0.72
N TYR A 52 -4.60 9.05 -0.08
CA TYR A 52 -5.83 9.73 0.32
C TYR A 52 -5.54 10.94 1.23
N HIS A 53 -4.74 10.75 2.28
CA HIS A 53 -4.41 11.85 3.18
C HIS A 53 -3.54 12.93 2.51
N ILE A 54 -2.64 12.55 1.61
CA ILE A 54 -1.89 13.53 0.83
C ILE A 54 -2.82 14.34 -0.10
N SER A 55 -3.77 13.69 -0.78
CA SER A 55 -4.78 14.39 -1.61
C SER A 55 -5.60 15.37 -0.78
N GLN A 56 -6.13 14.92 0.36
CA GLN A 56 -6.94 15.75 1.25
C GLN A 56 -6.15 16.93 1.86
N LYS A 57 -4.85 16.74 2.14
CA LYS A 57 -3.95 17.83 2.53
C LYS A 57 -3.91 18.91 1.44
N TYR A 58 -3.77 18.54 0.17
CA TYR A 58 -3.70 19.50 -0.93
C TYR A 58 -5.04 20.18 -1.22
N GLU A 59 -6.15 19.43 -1.15
CA GLU A 59 -7.50 20.00 -1.25
C GLU A 59 -7.71 21.05 -0.16
N ALA A 60 -7.30 20.76 1.08
CA ALA A 60 -7.40 21.71 2.18
C ALA A 60 -6.54 22.97 1.95
N MET A 61 -5.34 22.83 1.39
CA MET A 61 -4.50 23.98 0.98
C MET A 61 -5.15 24.81 -0.13
N ALA A 62 -5.95 24.19 -1.00
CA ALA A 62 -6.71 24.85 -2.05
C ALA A 62 -8.06 25.44 -1.57
N GLY A 63 -8.36 25.34 -0.27
CA GLY A 63 -9.57 25.89 0.34
C GLY A 63 -10.76 24.92 0.40
N GLN A 64 -10.56 23.64 0.09
CA GLN A 64 -11.55 22.57 0.21
C GLN A 64 -11.18 21.65 1.37
N TYR A 65 -11.75 21.88 2.56
CA TYR A 65 -11.32 21.24 3.79
C TYR A 65 -12.43 20.43 4.47
N ASP A 66 -13.20 19.65 3.70
CA ASP A 66 -14.12 18.57 4.13
C ASP A 66 -14.81 18.76 5.50
N GLY A 67 -15.53 19.87 5.66
CA GLY A 67 -16.31 20.16 6.89
C GLY A 67 -15.50 20.62 8.11
N TRP A 68 -14.18 20.74 8.01
CA TRP A 68 -13.36 21.36 9.05
C TRP A 68 -13.69 22.84 9.22
N SER A 69 -13.39 23.42 10.39
CA SER A 69 -13.65 24.85 10.63
C SER A 69 -12.68 25.77 9.90
N ASN A 70 -11.47 25.30 9.59
CA ASN A 70 -10.49 26.05 8.82
C ASN A 70 -9.49 25.12 8.09
N SER A 71 -8.91 25.65 7.02
CA SER A 71 -7.90 24.96 6.18
C SER A 71 -6.65 24.55 6.97
N THR A 72 -6.19 25.36 7.92
CA THR A 72 -4.95 25.08 8.67
C THR A 72 -5.06 23.80 9.48
N ASP A 73 -6.18 23.59 10.17
CA ASP A 73 -6.40 22.41 10.99
C ASP A 73 -6.58 21.15 10.13
N ALA A 74 -7.30 21.27 9.00
CA ALA A 74 -7.44 20.17 8.05
C ALA A 74 -6.08 19.74 7.46
N VAL A 75 -5.25 20.70 7.01
CA VAL A 75 -3.90 20.42 6.50
C VAL A 75 -3.05 19.72 7.54
N LYS A 76 -3.05 20.20 8.79
CA LYS A 76 -2.28 19.59 9.89
C LYS A 76 -2.76 18.16 10.17
N HIS A 77 -4.07 17.96 10.25
CA HIS A 77 -4.66 16.64 10.49
C HIS A 77 -4.25 15.65 9.39
N HIS A 78 -4.46 15.99 8.12
CA HIS A 78 -4.15 15.09 7.02
C HIS A 78 -2.64 14.83 6.86
N SER A 79 -1.80 15.83 7.13
CA SER A 79 -0.34 15.65 7.16
C SER A 79 0.11 14.69 8.26
N LEU A 80 -0.47 14.81 9.45
CA LEU A 80 -0.20 13.89 10.57
C LEU A 80 -0.68 12.47 10.24
N SER A 81 -1.90 12.31 9.74
CA SER A 81 -2.45 11.01 9.38
C SER A 81 -1.65 10.32 8.28
N ALA A 82 -1.19 11.05 7.25
CA ALA A 82 -0.28 10.50 6.25
C ALA A 82 1.04 10.01 6.88
N SER A 83 1.60 10.78 7.81
CA SER A 83 2.83 10.41 8.52
C SER A 83 2.65 9.15 9.37
N LEU A 84 1.51 9.02 10.06
CA LEU A 84 1.18 7.82 10.84
C LEU A 84 1.02 6.58 9.95
N VAL A 85 0.30 6.71 8.83
CA VAL A 85 0.17 5.60 7.86
C VAL A 85 1.54 5.16 7.34
N TYR A 86 2.44 6.11 7.06
CA TYR A 86 3.80 5.77 6.63
C TYR A 86 4.59 5.04 7.72
N GLN A 87 4.48 5.47 8.99
CA GLN A 87 5.13 4.79 10.12
C GLN A 87 4.57 3.38 10.36
N ASP A 88 3.26 3.19 10.24
CA ASP A 88 2.62 1.88 10.35
C ASP A 88 3.11 0.95 9.22
N ALA A 89 3.22 1.45 7.99
CA ALA A 89 3.76 0.71 6.86
C ALA A 89 5.22 0.29 7.11
N LEU A 90 6.06 1.21 7.60
CA LEU A 90 7.46 0.89 7.94
C LEU A 90 7.56 -0.17 9.04
N THR A 91 6.69 -0.11 10.05
CA THR A 91 6.63 -1.11 11.12
C THR A 91 6.24 -2.49 10.57
N ALA A 92 5.40 -2.52 9.52
CA ALA A 92 5.07 -3.71 8.77
C ALA A 92 6.16 -4.13 7.75
N GLY A 93 7.30 -3.43 7.69
CA GLY A 93 8.40 -3.71 6.75
C GLY A 93 8.15 -3.22 5.32
N ILE A 94 7.16 -2.35 5.10
CA ILE A 94 6.75 -1.84 3.80
C ILE A 94 7.20 -0.39 3.65
N ARG A 95 7.88 -0.07 2.55
CA ARG A 95 8.26 1.31 2.21
C ARG A 95 7.30 1.86 1.16
N LEU A 96 6.48 2.83 1.55
CA LEU A 96 5.56 3.50 0.63
C LEU A 96 6.30 4.49 -0.27
N LYS A 97 5.70 4.80 -1.42
CA LYS A 97 6.11 5.90 -2.28
C LYS A 97 5.66 7.20 -1.64
N ALA A 98 6.62 8.01 -1.20
CA ALA A 98 6.33 9.28 -0.55
C ALA A 98 6.16 10.40 -1.58
N GLU A 99 5.60 11.51 -1.14
CA GLU A 99 5.55 12.75 -1.91
C GLU A 99 6.96 13.20 -2.36
N GLY A 100 7.20 13.23 -3.67
CA GLY A 100 8.47 13.63 -4.27
C GLY A 100 9.43 12.48 -4.64
N ASP A 101 9.06 11.21 -4.36
CA ASP A 101 9.68 10.02 -4.94
C ASP A 101 9.22 9.78 -6.39
#